data_AF-A0A1I0YDH6-F1
#
_entry.id   AF-A0A1I0YDH6-F1
#
_cell.length_a   1.000
_cell.length_b   1.000
_cell.length_c   1.000
_cell.angle_alpha   90.00
_cell.angle_beta   90.00
_cell.angle_gamma   90.00
#
_symmetry.space_group_name_H-M   'P 1'
#
loop_
_entity.id
_entity.type
_entity.pdbx_description
1 polymer ?
#
loop_
_entity_poly.entity_id
_entity_poly.type
_entity_poly.pdbx_seq_one_letter_code
_entity_poly.pdbx_strand_id
1 'polypeptide(L)'
;MRSKKVILAIIIVVIAIIGGTIGFKVYEKEQKIKDLVSNSDKLLQEEKYEEAKSCLEEAKNIKNKDGLDNKIDTANIYIEANNVYREALKLIDNKEYNKAIEELNKINDKAEIIKTKANNNILDCNKKLVNQYLSQGEQYLNQKDFDKAYECVDEAKKVEDKNEDIEVLKNKIDNDKKVFEEEQKAAKESEEKQLSLEEAKSLAVKVYAKGTNRRVIVECDDETQKDLQGMTGYTIHLLDNMGTHTATIGYYFVDINSGKVYSTLVGAPPLTLLN
;
A
#
# COMPACT_ATOMS: atom_id res chain seq x y z
N MET A 1 -91.65 22.85 -43.86
CA MET A 1 -91.19 21.89 -42.83
C MET A 1 -89.99 21.13 -43.38
N ARG A 2 -88.75 21.42 -42.92
CA ARG A 2 -87.62 20.53 -43.23
C ARG A 2 -87.93 19.15 -42.64
N SER A 3 -87.81 18.09 -43.43
CA SER A 3 -88.19 16.76 -42.97
C SER A 3 -87.32 16.37 -41.76
N LYS A 4 -87.92 15.76 -40.73
CA LYS A 4 -87.19 15.34 -39.51
C LYS A 4 -85.96 14.49 -39.83
N LYS A 5 -85.95 13.81 -40.99
CA LYS A 5 -84.82 13.03 -41.53
C LYS A 5 -83.63 13.89 -41.99
N VAL A 6 -83.87 15.08 -42.56
CA VAL A 6 -82.80 16.02 -42.98
C VAL A 6 -82.15 16.68 -41.76
N ILE A 7 -82.93 16.97 -40.71
CA ILE A 7 -82.39 17.54 -39.46
C ILE A 7 -81.51 16.51 -38.73
N LEU A 8 -81.93 15.23 -38.69
CA LEU A 8 -81.15 14.15 -38.06
C LEU A 8 -79.82 13.86 -38.78
N ALA A 9 -79.79 13.92 -40.12
CA ALA A 9 -78.57 13.72 -40.90
C ALA A 9 -77.53 14.82 -40.68
N ILE A 10 -77.97 16.08 -40.52
CA ILE A 10 -77.08 17.22 -40.24
C ILE A 10 -76.45 17.10 -38.84
N ILE A 11 -77.21 16.65 -37.84
CA ILE A 11 -76.70 16.46 -36.47
C ILE A 11 -75.62 15.37 -36.42
N ILE A 12 -75.78 14.25 -37.14
CA ILE A 12 -74.78 13.18 -37.21
C ILE A 12 -73.48 13.65 -37.86
N VAL A 13 -73.57 14.45 -38.93
CA VAL A 13 -72.39 15.01 -39.62
C VAL A 13 -71.65 16.01 -38.73
N VAL A 14 -72.37 16.85 -37.99
CA VAL A 14 -71.76 17.80 -37.04
C VAL A 14 -71.09 17.06 -35.87
N ILE A 15 -71.69 15.99 -35.33
CA ILE A 15 -71.08 15.14 -34.28
C ILE A 15 -69.84 14.40 -34.83
N ALA A 16 -69.85 13.93 -36.08
CA ALA A 16 -68.70 13.29 -36.72
C ALA A 16 -67.54 14.27 -37.01
N ILE A 17 -67.85 15.52 -37.37
CA ILE A 17 -66.84 16.57 -37.59
C ILE A 17 -66.25 17.04 -36.25
N ILE A 18 -67.08 17.23 -35.22
CA ILE A 18 -66.62 17.59 -33.87
C ILE A 18 -65.83 16.43 -33.24
N GLY A 19 -66.31 15.19 -33.34
CA GLY A 19 -65.61 13.99 -32.88
C GLY A 19 -64.32 13.72 -33.65
N GLY A 20 -64.29 13.97 -34.96
CA GLY A 20 -63.11 13.83 -35.81
C GLY A 20 -62.04 14.90 -35.57
N THR A 21 -62.43 16.16 -35.36
CA THR A 21 -61.48 17.25 -35.07
C THR A 21 -60.94 17.21 -33.65
N ILE A 22 -61.76 16.82 -32.66
CA ILE A 22 -61.30 16.52 -31.30
C ILE A 22 -60.40 15.29 -31.30
N GLY A 23 -60.78 14.22 -32.01
CA GLY A 23 -59.96 13.00 -32.16
C GLY A 23 -58.61 13.26 -32.82
N PHE A 24 -58.56 14.06 -33.89
CA PHE A 24 -57.32 14.43 -34.57
C PHE A 24 -56.37 15.25 -33.68
N LYS A 25 -56.88 16.26 -32.96
CA LYS A 25 -56.08 17.04 -32.00
C LYS A 25 -55.60 16.22 -30.81
N VAL A 26 -56.39 15.25 -30.35
CA VAL A 26 -55.99 14.32 -29.29
C VAL A 26 -54.88 13.39 -29.80
N TYR A 27 -55.01 12.87 -31.02
CA TYR A 27 -54.02 12.00 -31.65
C TYR A 27 -52.67 12.70 -31.88
N GLU A 28 -52.67 13.93 -32.40
CA GLU A 28 -51.45 14.72 -32.61
C GLU A 28 -50.70 14.99 -31.29
N LYS A 29 -51.45 15.31 -30.22
CA LYS A 29 -50.88 15.47 -28.87
C LYS A 29 -50.29 14.17 -28.33
N GLU A 30 -50.95 13.03 -28.57
CA GLU A 30 -50.45 11.73 -28.11
C GLU A 30 -49.18 11.29 -28.85
N GLN A 31 -49.08 11.54 -30.16
CA GLN A 31 -47.84 11.32 -30.91
C GLN A 31 -46.71 12.21 -30.37
N LYS A 32 -46.96 13.51 -30.20
CA LYS A 32 -45.95 14.43 -29.67
C LYS A 32 -45.40 13.99 -28.32
N ILE A 33 -46.28 13.54 -27.40
CA ILE A 33 -45.85 12.99 -26.11
C ILE A 33 -44.99 11.73 -26.29
N LYS A 34 -45.41 10.81 -27.17
CA LYS A 34 -44.66 9.58 -27.45
C LYS A 34 -43.26 9.88 -28.00
N ASP A 35 -43.15 10.84 -28.90
CA ASP A 35 -41.88 11.26 -29.50
C ASP A 35 -40.96 11.90 -28.44
N LEU A 36 -41.49 12.78 -27.59
CA LEU A 36 -40.73 13.38 -26.49
C LEU A 36 -40.22 12.33 -25.49
N VAL A 37 -41.06 11.36 -25.12
CA VAL A 37 -40.64 10.25 -24.24
C VAL A 37 -39.58 9.38 -24.91
N SER A 38 -39.75 9.05 -26.20
CA SER A 38 -38.76 8.27 -26.95
C SER A 38 -37.42 9.01 -27.09
N ASN A 39 -37.45 10.32 -27.30
CA ASN A 39 -36.25 11.15 -27.36
C ASN A 39 -35.56 11.23 -26.00
N SER A 40 -36.32 11.38 -24.91
CA SER A 40 -35.77 11.30 -23.55
C SER A 40 -35.06 9.97 -23.31
N ASP A 41 -35.70 8.84 -23.64
CA ASP A 41 -35.11 7.52 -23.44
C ASP A 41 -33.81 7.36 -24.25
N LYS A 42 -33.73 7.94 -25.45
CA LYS A 42 -32.50 8.02 -26.26
C LYS A 42 -31.44 8.90 -25.61
N LEU A 43 -31.81 10.09 -25.12
CA LEU A 43 -30.89 11.03 -24.47
C LEU A 43 -30.29 10.47 -23.17
N LEU A 44 -31.05 9.66 -22.42
CA LEU A 44 -30.52 8.92 -21.27
C LEU A 44 -29.40 7.95 -21.68
N GLN A 45 -29.56 7.25 -22.81
CA GLN A 45 -28.52 6.35 -23.36
C GLN A 45 -27.32 7.12 -23.92
N GLU A 46 -27.55 8.32 -24.46
CA GLU A 46 -26.50 9.26 -24.87
C GLU A 46 -25.87 10.03 -23.70
N GLU A 47 -26.25 9.74 -22.46
CA GLU A 47 -25.76 10.36 -21.22
C GLU A 47 -26.04 11.87 -21.11
N LYS A 48 -27.04 12.36 -21.84
CA LYS A 48 -27.50 13.76 -21.83
C LYS A 48 -28.69 13.92 -20.90
N TYR A 49 -28.46 13.71 -19.60
CA TYR A 49 -29.52 13.55 -18.61
C TYR A 49 -30.41 14.80 -18.41
N GLU A 50 -29.82 16.00 -18.46
CA GLU A 50 -30.58 17.26 -18.35
C GLU A 50 -31.48 17.49 -19.58
N GLU A 51 -30.99 17.17 -20.78
CA GLU A 51 -31.80 17.24 -22.01
C GLU A 51 -32.92 16.21 -21.98
N ALA A 52 -32.65 15.00 -21.48
CA ALA A 52 -33.67 13.96 -21.31
C ALA A 52 -34.79 14.43 -20.37
N LYS A 53 -34.44 15.00 -19.22
CA LYS A 53 -35.41 15.60 -18.28
C LYS A 53 -36.23 16.70 -18.94
N SER A 54 -35.59 17.60 -19.70
CA SER A 54 -36.28 18.68 -20.42
C SER A 54 -37.35 18.13 -21.39
N CYS A 55 -37.05 17.06 -22.14
CA CYS A 55 -38.05 16.40 -22.99
C CYS A 55 -39.24 15.84 -22.20
N LEU A 56 -39.01 15.27 -21.01
CA LEU A 56 -40.08 14.74 -20.15
C LEU A 56 -40.94 15.85 -19.53
N GLU A 57 -40.34 16.97 -19.14
CA GLU A 57 -41.07 18.13 -18.64
C GLU A 57 -41.93 18.78 -19.73
N GLU A 58 -41.43 18.88 -20.97
CA GLU A 58 -42.26 19.29 -22.12
C GLU A 58 -43.43 18.32 -22.34
N ALA A 59 -43.19 17.02 -22.26
CA ALA A 59 -44.23 16.00 -22.41
C ALA A 59 -45.32 16.13 -21.32
N LYS A 60 -44.91 16.38 -20.07
CA LYS A 60 -45.82 16.60 -18.93
C LYS A 60 -46.67 17.85 -19.09
N ASN A 61 -46.11 18.93 -19.64
CA ASN A 61 -46.83 20.17 -19.91
C ASN A 61 -47.92 20.02 -20.99
N ILE A 62 -47.77 19.09 -21.94
CA ILE A 62 -48.77 18.84 -23.01
C ILE A 62 -50.04 18.18 -22.45
N LYS A 63 -49.89 17.25 -21.50
CA LYS A 63 -50.98 16.61 -20.77
C LYS A 63 -50.44 16.05 -19.46
N ASN A 64 -51.01 16.48 -18.33
CA ASN A 64 -50.67 15.95 -17.01
C ASN A 64 -51.06 14.46 -16.96
N LYS A 65 -50.09 13.59 -17.23
CA LYS A 65 -50.23 12.15 -17.10
C LYS A 65 -49.43 11.73 -15.88
N ASP A 66 -50.11 11.13 -14.91
CA ASP A 66 -49.52 10.56 -13.68
C ASP A 66 -48.39 9.52 -13.96
N GLY A 67 -48.23 9.06 -15.21
CA GLY A 67 -47.17 8.16 -15.62
C GLY A 67 -45.81 8.80 -15.97
N LEU A 68 -45.71 10.13 -16.10
CA LEU A 68 -44.45 10.79 -16.44
C LEU A 68 -43.59 11.16 -15.22
N ASP A 69 -44.19 11.28 -14.04
CA ASP A 69 -43.48 11.65 -12.81
C ASP A 69 -42.38 10.64 -12.48
N ASN A 70 -42.66 9.34 -12.58
CA ASN A 70 -41.65 8.29 -12.38
C ASN A 70 -40.48 8.38 -13.37
N LYS A 71 -40.72 8.81 -14.62
CA LYS A 71 -39.65 9.00 -15.62
C LYS A 71 -38.82 10.25 -15.30
N ILE A 72 -39.46 11.34 -14.87
CA ILE A 72 -38.76 12.57 -14.43
C ILE A 72 -37.91 12.28 -13.19
N ASP A 73 -38.45 11.53 -12.21
CA ASP A 73 -37.71 11.10 -11.03
C ASP A 73 -36.50 10.24 -11.40
N THR A 74 -36.67 9.34 -12.38
CA THR A 74 -35.55 8.56 -12.93
C THR A 74 -34.49 9.48 -13.53
N ALA A 75 -34.87 10.45 -14.36
CA ALA A 75 -33.93 11.41 -14.95
C ALA A 75 -33.18 12.23 -13.87
N ASN A 76 -33.87 12.66 -12.80
CA ASN A 76 -33.23 13.34 -11.66
C ASN A 76 -32.21 12.44 -10.96
N ILE A 77 -32.52 11.16 -10.74
CA ILE A 77 -31.59 10.20 -10.16
C ILE A 77 -30.32 10.07 -11.02
N TYR A 78 -30.46 10.04 -12.36
CA TYR A 78 -29.30 10.00 -13.26
C TYR A 78 -28.48 11.29 -13.23
N ILE A 79 -29.12 12.46 -13.12
CA ILE A 79 -28.43 13.75 -12.98
C ILE A 79 -27.61 13.77 -11.68
N GLU A 80 -28.22 13.43 -10.55
CA GLU A 80 -27.56 13.38 -9.24
C GLU A 80 -26.39 12.39 -9.24
N ALA A 81 -26.62 11.17 -9.76
CA ALA A 81 -25.59 10.16 -9.91
C ALA A 81 -24.42 10.63 -10.79
N ASN A 82 -24.69 11.34 -11.87
CA ASN A 82 -23.65 11.86 -12.77
C ASN A 82 -22.81 12.94 -12.10
N ASN A 83 -23.43 13.81 -11.28
CA ASN A 83 -22.71 14.82 -10.52
C ASN A 83 -21.74 14.18 -9.52
N VAL A 84 -22.22 13.20 -8.74
CA VAL A 84 -21.37 12.41 -7.82
C VAL A 84 -20.23 11.72 -8.58
N TYR A 85 -20.56 11.06 -9.69
CA TYR A 85 -19.57 10.36 -10.50
C TYR A 85 -18.48 11.30 -11.02
N ARG A 86 -18.84 12.51 -11.49
CA ARG A 86 -17.87 13.50 -11.96
C ARG A 86 -16.96 14.04 -10.86
N GLU A 87 -17.48 14.24 -9.65
CA GLU A 87 -16.63 14.62 -8.52
C GLU A 87 -15.68 13.49 -8.13
N ALA A 88 -16.14 12.24 -8.15
CA ALA A 88 -15.28 11.09 -7.92
C ALA A 88 -14.15 10.98 -8.96
N LEU A 89 -14.42 11.25 -10.24
CA LEU A 89 -13.36 11.27 -11.27
C LEU A 89 -12.26 12.29 -10.97
N LYS A 90 -12.59 13.47 -10.44
CA LYS A 90 -11.57 14.45 -10.01
C LYS A 90 -10.72 13.92 -8.87
N LEU A 91 -11.34 13.22 -7.91
CA LEU A 91 -10.61 12.58 -6.80
C LEU A 91 -9.66 11.49 -7.33
N ILE A 92 -10.07 10.72 -8.35
CA ILE A 92 -9.21 9.74 -9.03
C ILE A 92 -8.02 10.42 -9.70
N ASP A 93 -8.24 11.52 -10.42
CA ASP A 93 -7.17 12.29 -11.08
C ASP A 93 -6.17 12.84 -10.07
N ASN A 94 -6.65 13.25 -8.89
CA ASN A 94 -5.82 13.68 -7.76
C ASN A 94 -5.17 12.52 -6.98
N LYS A 95 -5.39 11.26 -7.39
CA LYS A 95 -4.93 10.04 -6.71
C LYS A 95 -5.49 9.85 -5.30
N GLU A 96 -6.60 10.51 -4.98
CA GLU A 96 -7.31 10.38 -3.70
C GLU A 96 -8.27 9.18 -3.73
N TYR A 97 -7.73 7.99 -4.00
CA TYR A 97 -8.53 6.79 -4.33
C TYR A 97 -9.53 6.39 -3.24
N ASN A 98 -9.16 6.47 -1.95
CA ASN A 98 -10.08 6.16 -0.84
C ASN A 98 -11.32 7.08 -0.86
N LYS A 99 -11.12 8.39 -1.06
CA LYS A 99 -12.22 9.36 -1.15
C LYS A 99 -13.06 9.14 -2.41
N ALA A 100 -12.40 8.82 -3.53
CA ALA A 100 -13.10 8.51 -4.77
C ALA A 100 -14.03 7.30 -4.59
N ILE A 101 -13.56 6.22 -3.94
CA ILE A 101 -14.37 5.03 -3.66
C ILE A 101 -15.56 5.39 -2.77
N GLU A 102 -15.35 6.19 -1.72
CA GLU A 102 -16.43 6.66 -0.85
C GLU A 102 -17.51 7.42 -1.64
N GLU A 103 -17.12 8.34 -2.52
CA GLU A 103 -18.06 9.06 -3.39
C GLU A 103 -18.77 8.13 -4.38
N LEU A 104 -18.05 7.24 -5.06
CA LEU A 104 -18.65 6.30 -6.02
C LEU A 104 -19.67 5.36 -5.36
N ASN A 105 -19.46 5.01 -4.09
CA ASN A 105 -20.41 4.20 -3.32
C ASN A 105 -21.74 4.91 -3.03
N LYS A 106 -21.77 6.26 -3.10
CA LYS A 106 -23.01 7.05 -2.91
C LYS A 106 -23.94 6.99 -4.12
N ILE A 107 -23.48 6.49 -5.27
CA ILE A 107 -24.27 6.43 -6.50
C ILE A 107 -25.42 5.44 -6.33
N ASN A 108 -26.64 5.94 -6.57
CA ASN A 108 -27.89 5.20 -6.47
C ASN A 108 -27.97 4.07 -7.51
N ASP A 109 -28.35 2.87 -7.07
CA ASP A 109 -28.42 1.67 -7.92
C ASP A 109 -29.46 1.79 -9.05
N LYS A 110 -30.45 2.69 -8.92
CA LYS A 110 -31.41 2.99 -10.01
C LYS A 110 -30.75 3.66 -11.23
N ALA A 111 -29.57 4.26 -11.07
CA ALA A 111 -28.78 4.82 -12.17
C ALA A 111 -27.84 3.76 -12.78
N GLU A 112 -28.38 2.65 -13.27
CA GLU A 112 -27.65 1.43 -13.65
C GLU A 112 -26.41 1.67 -14.53
N ILE A 113 -26.51 2.55 -15.55
CA ILE A 113 -25.39 2.87 -16.45
C ILE A 113 -24.23 3.51 -15.67
N ILE A 114 -24.54 4.50 -14.83
CA ILE A 114 -23.55 5.23 -14.05
C ILE A 114 -23.01 4.32 -12.93
N LYS A 115 -23.87 3.51 -12.31
CA LYS A 115 -23.47 2.55 -11.27
C LYS A 115 -22.49 1.52 -11.81
N THR A 116 -22.70 1.03 -13.04
CA THR A 116 -21.77 0.11 -13.70
C THR A 116 -20.39 0.76 -13.90
N LYS A 117 -20.35 2.00 -14.39
CA LYS A 117 -19.10 2.76 -14.52
C LYS A 117 -18.43 3.01 -13.16
N ALA A 118 -19.22 3.33 -12.14
CA ALA A 118 -18.75 3.54 -10.79
C ALA A 118 -18.08 2.28 -10.22
N ASN A 119 -18.73 1.13 -10.33
CA ASN A 119 -18.20 -0.15 -9.87
C ASN A 119 -16.88 -0.50 -10.57
N ASN A 120 -16.78 -0.27 -11.89
CA ASN A 120 -15.52 -0.48 -12.62
C ASN A 120 -14.40 0.44 -12.11
N ASN A 121 -14.70 1.71 -11.86
CA ASN A 121 -13.71 2.64 -11.29
C ASN A 121 -13.33 2.28 -9.85
N ILE A 122 -14.25 1.77 -9.03
CA ILE A 122 -13.95 1.27 -7.69
C ILE A 122 -12.94 0.12 -7.77
N LEU A 123 -13.16 -0.84 -8.68
CA LEU A 123 -12.23 -1.96 -8.90
C LEU A 123 -10.84 -1.46 -9.30
N ASP A 124 -10.76 -0.49 -10.21
CA ASP A 124 -9.48 0.08 -10.63
C ASP A 124 -8.80 0.90 -9.51
N CYS A 125 -9.59 1.63 -8.70
CA CYS A 125 -9.07 2.35 -7.54
C CYS A 125 -8.53 1.39 -6.47
N ASN A 126 -9.22 0.29 -6.19
CA ASN A 126 -8.76 -0.73 -5.25
C ASN A 126 -7.41 -1.32 -5.70
N LYS A 127 -7.26 -1.67 -6.98
CA LYS A 127 -5.97 -2.15 -7.53
C LYS A 127 -4.86 -1.12 -7.35
N LYS A 128 -5.15 0.16 -7.61
CA LYS A 128 -4.17 1.25 -7.44
C LYS A 128 -3.78 1.44 -5.97
N LEU A 129 -4.73 1.34 -5.04
CA LEU A 129 -4.47 1.41 -3.60
C LEU A 129 -3.59 0.26 -3.12
N VAL A 130 -3.93 -0.98 -3.49
CA VAL A 130 -3.11 -2.15 -3.16
C VAL A 130 -1.67 -1.95 -3.66
N ASN A 131 -1.49 -1.58 -4.93
CA ASN A 131 -0.17 -1.33 -5.50
C ASN A 131 0.60 -0.21 -4.77
N GLN A 132 -0.09 0.84 -4.33
CA GLN A 132 0.52 1.92 -3.57
C GLN A 132 1.01 1.42 -2.21
N TYR A 133 0.20 0.64 -1.49
CA TYR A 133 0.61 0.05 -0.21
C TYR A 133 1.75 -0.94 -0.38
N LEU A 134 1.72 -1.80 -1.40
CA LEU A 134 2.81 -2.73 -1.69
C LEU A 134 4.12 -1.97 -1.94
N SER A 135 4.09 -0.92 -2.77
CA SER A 135 5.27 -0.11 -3.05
C SER A 135 5.81 0.60 -1.81
N GLN A 136 4.94 1.12 -0.94
CA GLN A 136 5.35 1.71 0.33
C GLN A 136 5.94 0.67 1.29
N GLY A 137 5.33 -0.51 1.37
CA GLY A 137 5.83 -1.61 2.20
C GLY A 137 7.22 -2.07 1.75
N GLU A 138 7.49 -2.15 0.45
CA GLU A 138 8.84 -2.42 -0.06
C GLU A 138 9.85 -1.32 0.30
N GLN A 139 9.43 -0.04 0.28
CA GLN A 139 10.30 1.07 0.70
C GLN A 139 10.66 0.96 2.18
N TYR A 140 9.69 0.68 3.06
CA TYR A 140 9.95 0.50 4.49
C TYR A 140 10.79 -0.74 4.78
N LEU A 141 10.55 -1.84 4.05
CA LEU A 141 11.38 -3.05 4.14
C LEU A 141 12.85 -2.76 3.78
N ASN A 142 13.11 -2.00 2.71
CA ASN A 142 14.46 -1.59 2.33
C ASN A 142 15.15 -0.72 3.40
N GLN A 143 14.36 0.01 4.20
CA GLN A 143 14.83 0.80 5.34
C GLN A 143 14.95 -0.02 6.63
N LYS A 144 14.64 -1.33 6.59
CA LYS A 144 14.56 -2.23 7.74
C LYS A 144 13.55 -1.77 8.81
N ASP A 145 12.55 -0.97 8.41
CA ASP A 145 11.41 -0.58 9.24
C ASP A 145 10.29 -1.62 9.06
N PHE A 146 10.47 -2.77 9.70
CA PHE A 146 9.59 -3.93 9.52
C PHE A 146 8.16 -3.68 10.01
N ASP A 147 7.98 -2.90 11.08
CA ASP A 147 6.67 -2.63 11.65
C ASP A 147 5.81 -1.83 10.65
N LYS A 148 6.36 -0.77 10.05
CA LYS A 148 5.66 -0.03 8.99
C LYS A 148 5.45 -0.85 7.71
N ALA A 149 6.38 -1.75 7.39
CA ALA A 149 6.20 -2.64 6.25
C ALA A 149 4.99 -3.58 6.45
N TYR A 150 4.78 -4.11 7.67
CA TYR A 150 3.58 -4.88 8.01
C TYR A 150 2.31 -4.02 8.02
N GLU A 151 2.36 -2.78 8.52
CA GLU A 151 1.21 -1.86 8.44
C GLU A 151 0.74 -1.69 7.00
N CYS A 152 1.65 -1.54 6.03
CA CYS A 152 1.30 -1.49 4.61
C CYS A 152 0.63 -2.78 4.11
N VAL A 153 1.10 -3.96 4.55
CA VAL A 153 0.47 -5.24 4.22
C VAL A 153 -0.95 -5.31 4.77
N ASP A 154 -1.16 -4.89 6.02
CA ASP A 154 -2.47 -4.89 6.66
C ASP A 154 -3.45 -3.94 5.98
N GLU A 155 -3.01 -2.73 5.61
CA GLU A 155 -3.82 -1.79 4.84
C GLU A 155 -4.17 -2.33 3.45
N ALA A 156 -3.24 -3.02 2.78
CA ALA A 156 -3.52 -3.67 1.50
C ALA A 156 -4.57 -4.79 1.66
N LYS A 157 -4.49 -5.62 2.72
CA LYS A 157 -5.47 -6.70 2.99
C LYS A 157 -6.87 -6.18 3.30
N LYS A 158 -7.00 -5.00 3.92
CA LYS A 158 -8.30 -4.33 4.13
C LYS A 158 -8.98 -3.99 2.80
N VAL A 159 -8.22 -3.72 1.74
CA VAL A 159 -8.75 -3.43 0.40
C VAL A 159 -9.02 -4.72 -0.37
N GLU A 160 -8.05 -5.64 -0.40
CA GLU A 160 -8.16 -6.92 -1.10
C GLU A 160 -7.47 -8.03 -0.30
N ASP A 161 -8.24 -8.76 0.50
CA ASP A 161 -7.72 -9.80 1.40
C ASP A 161 -7.02 -10.96 0.65
N LYS A 162 -7.47 -11.26 -0.58
CA LYS A 162 -6.98 -12.39 -1.38
C LYS A 162 -6.17 -11.94 -2.59
N ASN A 163 -5.04 -11.31 -2.33
CA ASN A 163 -4.09 -10.90 -3.37
C ASN A 163 -2.72 -11.58 -3.14
N GLU A 164 -2.20 -12.22 -4.19
CA GLU A 164 -0.95 -12.97 -4.14
C GLU A 164 0.26 -12.08 -3.86
N ASP A 165 0.30 -10.88 -4.44
CA ASP A 165 1.41 -9.93 -4.27
C ASP A 165 1.52 -9.44 -2.82
N ILE A 166 0.39 -9.33 -2.11
CA ILE A 166 0.37 -9.02 -0.67
C ILE A 166 1.05 -10.12 0.14
N GLU A 167 0.76 -11.39 -0.16
CA GLU A 167 1.38 -12.50 0.57
C GLU A 167 2.86 -12.66 0.20
N VAL A 168 3.24 -12.38 -1.05
CA VAL A 168 4.64 -12.30 -1.48
C VAL A 168 5.41 -11.26 -0.67
N LEU A 169 4.86 -10.04 -0.53
CA LEU A 169 5.49 -8.99 0.27
C LEU A 169 5.61 -9.40 1.74
N LYS A 170 4.54 -9.94 2.33
CA LYS A 170 4.55 -10.42 3.71
C LYS A 170 5.66 -11.46 3.95
N ASN A 171 5.77 -12.46 3.08
CA ASN A 171 6.81 -13.48 3.18
C ASN A 171 8.22 -12.89 3.04
N LYS A 172 8.40 -11.87 2.19
CA LYS A 172 9.67 -11.16 2.04
C LYS A 172 10.04 -10.44 3.35
N ILE A 173 9.07 -9.76 3.98
CA ILE A 173 9.25 -9.10 5.28
C ILE A 173 9.62 -10.13 6.37
N ASP A 174 8.88 -11.24 6.46
CA ASP A 174 9.12 -12.32 7.45
C ASP A 174 10.57 -12.85 7.34
N ASN A 175 11.04 -13.13 6.12
CA ASN A 175 12.38 -13.65 5.87
C ASN A 175 13.46 -12.61 6.21
N ASP A 176 13.33 -11.38 5.70
CA ASP A 176 14.32 -10.32 5.93
C ASP A 176 14.42 -9.94 7.41
N LYS A 177 13.29 -9.93 8.13
CA LYS A 177 13.26 -9.67 9.59
C LYS A 177 14.03 -10.76 10.34
N LYS A 178 13.76 -12.02 10.02
CA LYS A 178 14.45 -13.15 10.65
C LYS A 178 15.97 -13.10 10.41
N VAL A 179 16.40 -12.86 9.15
CA VAL A 179 17.82 -12.73 8.82
C VAL A 179 18.45 -11.58 9.59
N PHE A 180 17.79 -10.42 9.65
CA PHE A 180 18.29 -9.25 10.38
C PHE A 180 18.42 -9.48 11.89
N GLU A 181 17.47 -10.20 12.50
CA GLU A 181 17.54 -10.57 13.92
C GLU A 181 18.68 -11.56 14.20
N GLU A 182 18.91 -12.53 13.30
CA GLU A 182 20.03 -13.47 13.39
C GLU A 182 21.39 -12.75 13.24
N GLU A 183 21.52 -11.84 12.29
CA GLU A 183 22.71 -11.00 12.10
C GLU A 183 23.01 -10.14 13.33
N GLN A 184 21.99 -9.48 13.90
CA GLN A 184 22.16 -8.68 15.11
C GLN A 184 22.58 -9.53 16.31
N LYS A 185 22.03 -10.74 16.44
CA LYS A 185 22.42 -11.66 17.50
C LYS A 185 23.86 -12.14 17.33
N ALA A 186 24.26 -12.51 16.12
CA ALA A 186 25.62 -12.91 15.80
C ALA A 186 26.63 -11.79 16.05
N ALA A 187 26.29 -10.54 15.71
CA ALA A 187 27.13 -9.37 15.99
C ALA A 187 27.36 -9.19 17.49
N LYS A 188 26.30 -9.24 18.31
CA LYS A 188 26.40 -9.14 19.78
C LYS A 188 27.20 -10.29 20.39
N GLU A 189 26.98 -11.53 19.93
CA GLU A 189 27.76 -12.68 20.40
C GLU A 189 29.24 -12.59 20.00
N SER A 190 29.55 -11.95 18.87
CA SER A 190 30.93 -11.72 18.44
C SER A 190 31.63 -10.65 19.29
N GLU A 191 30.92 -9.59 19.69
CA GLU A 191 31.43 -8.58 20.62
C GLU A 191 31.62 -9.17 22.03
N GLU A 192 30.69 -10.02 22.51
CA GLU A 192 30.79 -10.65 23.82
C GLU A 192 31.87 -11.76 23.92
N LYS A 193 32.28 -12.36 22.80
CA LYS A 193 33.32 -13.41 22.77
C LYS A 193 34.75 -12.88 22.64
N GLN A 194 34.94 -11.59 22.41
CA GLN A 194 36.29 -11.01 22.35
C GLN A 194 36.93 -11.04 23.75
N LEU A 195 38.13 -11.60 23.84
CA LEU A 195 38.89 -11.61 25.09
C LEU A 195 39.14 -10.17 25.56
N SER A 196 38.83 -9.91 26.84
CA SER A 196 39.27 -8.69 27.51
C SER A 196 40.79 -8.63 27.63
N LEU A 197 41.34 -7.44 27.85
CA LEU A 197 42.78 -7.27 28.09
C LEU A 197 43.27 -8.13 29.27
N GLU A 198 42.48 -8.25 30.33
CA GLU A 198 42.84 -9.07 31.50
C GLU A 198 42.83 -10.58 31.20
N GLU A 199 41.89 -11.05 30.38
CA GLU A 199 41.89 -12.45 29.93
C GLU A 199 43.07 -12.73 28.99
N ALA A 200 43.41 -11.79 28.11
CA ALA A 200 44.57 -11.89 27.23
C ALA A 200 45.88 -11.93 28.03
N LYS A 201 46.04 -11.07 29.05
CA LYS A 201 47.19 -11.08 29.98
C LYS A 201 47.30 -12.44 30.69
N SER A 202 46.20 -12.92 31.26
CA SER A 202 46.13 -14.20 31.96
C SER A 202 46.53 -15.37 31.03
N LEU A 203 46.10 -15.34 29.77
CA LEU A 203 46.40 -16.36 28.78
C LEU A 203 47.89 -16.36 28.37
N ALA A 204 48.48 -15.18 28.14
CA ALA A 204 49.90 -15.05 27.85
C ALA A 204 50.77 -15.59 29.01
N VAL A 205 50.43 -15.24 30.26
CA VAL A 205 51.12 -15.78 31.45
C VAL A 205 50.97 -17.29 31.51
N LYS A 206 49.77 -17.84 31.30
CA LYS A 206 49.51 -19.28 31.36
C LYS A 206 50.33 -20.05 30.32
N VAL A 207 50.44 -19.52 29.10
CA VAL A 207 51.23 -20.14 28.02
C VAL A 207 52.71 -20.15 28.37
N TYR A 208 53.25 -19.05 28.89
CA TYR A 208 54.65 -18.98 29.31
C TYR A 208 54.96 -19.83 30.54
N ALA A 209 54.15 -19.70 31.60
CA ALA A 209 54.39 -20.33 32.89
C ALA A 209 54.11 -21.85 32.91
N LYS A 210 53.60 -22.42 31.81
CA LYS A 210 53.28 -23.84 31.70
C LYS A 210 54.53 -24.69 32.01
N GLY A 211 54.56 -25.27 33.20
CA GLY A 211 55.66 -26.12 33.68
C GLY A 211 56.79 -25.39 34.44
N THR A 212 56.63 -24.13 34.84
CA THR A 212 57.63 -23.39 35.62
C THR A 212 57.01 -22.68 36.84
N ASN A 213 57.72 -22.64 37.97
CA ASN A 213 57.31 -21.92 39.20
C ASN A 213 57.84 -20.47 39.24
N ARG A 214 57.91 -19.79 38.09
CA ARG A 214 58.47 -18.43 38.00
C ARG A 214 57.46 -17.36 38.39
N ARG A 215 57.93 -16.28 39.01
CA ARG A 215 57.12 -15.08 39.30
C ARG A 215 57.19 -14.14 38.12
N VAL A 216 56.15 -14.16 37.28
CA VAL A 216 56.03 -13.34 36.08
C VAL A 216 55.37 -12.00 36.43
N ILE A 217 55.95 -10.90 35.99
CA ILE A 217 55.33 -9.57 35.95
C ILE A 217 54.78 -9.36 34.53
N VAL A 218 53.56 -8.84 34.45
CA VAL A 218 52.87 -8.58 33.17
C VAL A 218 52.80 -7.08 32.96
N GLU A 219 53.42 -6.61 31.88
CA GLU A 219 53.28 -5.24 31.38
C GLU A 219 52.59 -5.27 30.02
N CYS A 220 51.92 -4.18 29.68
CA CYS A 220 51.32 -4.02 28.35
C CYS A 220 51.91 -2.74 27.76
N ASP A 221 52.56 -2.85 26.61
CA ASP A 221 53.18 -1.71 25.94
C ASP A 221 52.13 -0.66 25.52
N ASP A 222 50.91 -1.12 25.26
CA ASP A 222 49.80 -0.30 24.80
C ASP A 222 48.48 -1.04 25.11
N GLU A 223 47.57 -0.40 25.85
CA GLU A 223 46.26 -0.98 26.21
C GLU A 223 45.29 -1.03 25.01
N THR A 224 45.70 -0.51 23.85
CA THR A 224 44.90 -0.55 22.62
C THR A 224 45.14 -1.83 21.82
N GLN A 225 44.08 -2.29 21.14
CA GLN A 225 44.12 -3.44 20.24
C GLN A 225 44.97 -3.11 19.00
N LYS A 226 45.75 -4.09 18.54
CA LYS A 226 46.61 -3.99 17.36
C LYS A 226 46.19 -5.02 16.31
N ASP A 227 46.21 -4.59 15.06
CA ASP A 227 46.05 -5.49 13.91
C ASP A 227 47.43 -5.98 13.43
N LEU A 228 47.67 -7.28 13.53
CA LEU A 228 48.90 -7.95 13.09
C LEU A 228 48.53 -9.14 12.18
N GLN A 229 48.98 -9.08 10.92
CA GLN A 229 48.71 -10.11 9.91
C GLN A 229 47.20 -10.46 9.73
N GLY A 230 46.32 -9.47 9.89
CA GLY A 230 44.86 -9.66 9.78
C GLY A 230 44.19 -10.23 11.03
N MET A 231 44.93 -10.36 12.14
CA MET A 231 44.38 -10.69 13.46
C MET A 231 44.37 -9.43 14.32
N THR A 232 43.25 -9.17 14.98
CA THR A 232 43.14 -8.11 16.00
C THR A 232 43.48 -8.70 17.37
N GLY A 233 44.26 -8.00 18.17
CA GLY A 233 44.69 -8.54 19.46
C GLY A 233 45.48 -7.59 20.35
N TYR A 234 45.89 -8.06 21.52
CA TYR A 234 46.75 -7.30 22.44
C TYR A 234 48.20 -7.76 22.35
N THR A 235 49.14 -6.81 22.48
CA THR A 235 50.57 -7.13 22.65
C THR A 235 50.92 -7.07 24.13
N ILE A 236 51.28 -8.21 24.69
CA ILE A 236 51.58 -8.41 26.12
C ILE A 236 53.09 -8.59 26.29
N HIS A 237 53.70 -7.77 27.14
CA HIS A 237 55.12 -7.83 27.48
C HIS A 237 55.27 -8.57 28.82
N LEU A 238 55.93 -9.73 28.80
CA LEU A 238 56.20 -10.49 30.01
C LEU A 238 57.61 -10.21 30.52
N LEU A 239 57.73 -10.03 31.83
CA LEU A 239 58.98 -9.79 32.55
C LEU A 239 59.18 -10.86 33.64
N ASP A 240 60.40 -11.36 33.80
CA ASP A 240 60.80 -12.27 34.88
C ASP A 240 61.31 -11.42 36.06
N ASN A 241 60.78 -11.63 37.26
CA ASN A 241 61.25 -10.95 38.46
C ASN A 241 62.40 -11.73 39.10
N MET A 242 63.62 -11.21 38.96
CA MET A 242 64.85 -11.83 39.47
C MET A 242 65.24 -11.33 40.87
N GLY A 243 64.35 -10.60 41.55
CA GLY A 243 64.54 -10.07 42.91
C GLY A 243 65.28 -8.73 42.97
N THR A 244 66.40 -8.56 42.24
CA THR A 244 67.16 -7.30 42.20
C THR A 244 66.91 -6.46 40.94
N HIS A 245 66.31 -7.06 39.92
CA HIS A 245 65.98 -6.46 38.64
C HIS A 245 64.88 -7.28 37.95
N THR A 246 64.31 -6.72 36.90
CA THR A 246 63.44 -7.44 35.95
C THR A 246 64.22 -7.77 34.69
N ALA A 247 63.92 -8.91 34.09
CA ALA A 247 64.47 -9.31 32.80
C ALA A 247 63.32 -9.55 31.82
N THR A 248 63.42 -9.03 30.60
CA THR A 248 62.41 -9.29 29.57
C THR A 248 62.38 -10.78 29.22
N ILE A 249 61.20 -11.38 29.36
CA ILE A 249 60.92 -12.74 28.89
C ILE A 249 60.68 -12.70 27.38
N GLY A 250 59.84 -11.78 26.94
CA GLY A 250 59.46 -11.62 25.54
C GLY A 250 58.12 -10.92 25.37
N TYR A 251 57.75 -10.74 24.10
CA TYR A 251 56.49 -10.14 23.70
C TYR A 251 55.57 -11.20 23.11
N TYR A 252 54.31 -11.12 23.48
CA TYR A 252 53.28 -12.07 23.11
C TYR A 252 52.12 -11.32 22.47
N PHE A 253 51.66 -11.80 21.32
CA PHE A 253 50.42 -11.32 20.72
C PHE A 253 49.30 -12.30 21.06
N VAL A 254 48.18 -11.79 21.57
CA VAL A 254 47.00 -12.59 21.88
C VAL A 254 45.86 -12.15 20.98
N ASP A 255 45.43 -13.03 20.08
CA ASP A 255 44.28 -12.80 19.22
C ASP A 255 42.99 -12.85 20.06
N ILE A 256 42.26 -11.73 20.09
CA ILE A 256 41.07 -11.58 20.94
C ILE A 256 39.90 -12.45 20.49
N ASN A 257 39.88 -12.87 19.23
CA ASN A 257 38.78 -13.67 18.68
C ASN A 257 39.00 -15.17 18.88
N SER A 258 40.26 -15.64 18.84
CA SER A 258 40.58 -17.06 18.89
C SER A 258 41.22 -17.53 20.20
N GLY A 259 41.75 -16.61 21.03
CA GLY A 259 42.53 -16.97 22.22
C GLY A 259 43.85 -17.67 21.90
N LYS A 260 44.34 -17.55 20.67
CA LYS A 260 45.67 -18.03 20.31
C LYS A 260 46.72 -17.02 20.76
N VAL A 261 47.81 -17.56 21.31
CA VAL A 261 48.95 -16.81 21.81
C VAL A 261 50.14 -17.06 20.89
N TYR A 262 50.75 -15.99 20.43
CA TYR A 262 51.88 -16.00 19.52
C TYR A 262 53.09 -15.33 20.16
N SER A 263 54.29 -15.88 20.03
CA SER A 263 55.51 -15.13 20.34
C SER A 263 55.84 -14.15 19.22
N THR A 264 56.30 -12.95 19.57
CA THR A 264 56.73 -11.91 18.62
C THR A 264 57.97 -11.18 19.15
N LEU A 265 58.77 -10.62 18.24
CA LEU A 265 59.70 -9.55 18.56
C LEU A 265 58.89 -8.25 18.53
N VAL A 266 59.07 -7.32 19.48
CA VAL A 266 58.31 -6.06 19.62
C VAL A 266 57.69 -5.56 18.31
N GLY A 267 56.38 -5.78 18.13
CA GLY A 267 55.64 -5.26 16.97
C GLY A 267 56.10 -5.76 15.59
N ALA A 268 56.82 -6.87 15.49
CA ALA A 268 57.42 -7.35 14.25
C ALA A 268 57.13 -8.85 13.99
N PRO A 269 56.68 -9.20 12.76
CA PRO A 269 56.58 -10.60 12.33
C PRO A 269 57.97 -11.26 12.22
N PRO A 270 58.06 -12.61 12.23
CA PRO A 270 56.95 -13.57 12.16
C PRO A 270 56.35 -13.94 13.53
N LEU A 271 55.04 -14.12 13.55
CA LEU A 271 54.32 -14.66 14.70
C LEU A 271 54.50 -16.19 14.74
N THR A 272 54.90 -16.73 15.89
CA THR A 272 54.99 -18.18 16.11
C THR A 272 53.92 -18.62 17.11
N LEU A 273 53.00 -19.49 16.70
CA LEU A 273 51.91 -19.99 17.56
C LEU A 273 52.47 -20.85 18.71
N LEU A 274 52.00 -20.62 19.93
CA LEU A 274 52.52 -21.28 21.13
C LEU A 274 51.52 -22.25 21.80
N ASN A 275 50.23 -22.17 21.47
CA ASN A 275 49.16 -22.99 22.07
C ASN A 275 48.16 -23.54 21.07
#